data_AF-A0A3S2LHJ4-F1
#
_entry.id   AF-A0A3S2LHJ4-F1
#
_cell.length_a   1.000
_cell.length_b   1.000
_cell.length_c   1.000
_cell.angle_alpha   90.00
_cell.angle_beta   90.00
_cell.angle_gamma   90.00
#
_symmetry.space_group_name_H-M   'P 1'
#
loop_
_entity.id
_entity.type
_entity.pdbx_description
1 polymer ?
#
loop_
_entity_poly.entity_id
_entity_poly.type
_entity_poly.pdbx_seq_one_letter_code
_entity_poly.pdbx_strand_id
1 'polypeptide(L)' 'MSDKTNTPKDTHYAKLRRAYRDEKSGGAPAFRPRQPVPPGENAADGLVRLYG' A
#
# COMPACT_ATOMS: atom_id res chain seq x y z
N MET A 1 -3.82 5.40 -14.55
CA MET A 1 -3.81 6.51 -13.56
C MET A 1 -5.15 6.45 -12.83
N SER A 2 -5.16 6.37 -11.50
CA SER A 2 -6.41 6.16 -10.75
C SER A 2 -7.15 7.49 -10.60
N ASP A 3 -8.13 7.72 -11.48
CA ASP A 3 -9.08 8.82 -11.41
C ASP A 3 -9.96 8.67 -10.17
N LYS A 4 -9.51 9.23 -9.05
CA LYS A 4 -10.36 9.46 -7.88
C LYS A 4 -10.93 10.85 -8.03
N THR A 5 -12.14 10.91 -8.56
CA THR A 5 -12.93 12.12 -8.76
C THR A 5 -12.94 12.92 -7.45
N ASN A 6 -12.22 14.04 -7.42
CA ASN A 6 -12.15 14.96 -6.28
C ASN A 6 -13.46 15.74 -6.15
N THR A 7 -14.60 15.07 -6.02
CA THR A 7 -15.86 15.79 -5.75
C THR A 7 -15.86 16.26 -4.30
N PRO A 8 -16.27 17.51 -4.01
CA PRO A 8 -16.34 18.02 -2.64
C PRO A 8 -17.16 17.12 -1.71
N LYS A 9 -18.18 16.45 -2.26
CA LYS A 9 -19.05 15.49 -1.56
C LYS A 9 -18.28 14.25 -1.09
N ASP A 10 -17.42 13.70 -1.95
CA ASP A 10 -16.57 12.54 -1.59
C ASP A 10 -15.49 12.91 -0.58
N THR A 11 -15.14 14.20 -0.45
CA THR A 11 -14.19 14.64 0.58
C THR A 11 -14.76 14.57 1.99
N HIS A 12 -16.05 14.85 2.19
CA HIS A 12 -16.64 14.93 3.53
C HIS A 12 -16.63 13.57 4.22
N TYR A 13 -17.22 12.57 3.57
CA TYR A 13 -17.28 11.23 4.14
C TYR A 13 -15.91 10.55 4.20
N ALA A 14 -15.04 10.81 3.22
CA ALA A 14 -13.67 10.29 3.25
C ALA A 14 -12.85 10.84 4.43
N LYS A 15 -13.03 12.13 4.79
CA LYS A 15 -12.40 12.74 5.96
C LYS A 15 -12.90 12.13 7.27
N LEU A 16 -14.22 11.99 7.44
CA LEU A 16 -14.80 11.35 8.62
C LEU A 16 -14.32 9.90 8.80
N ARG A 17 -14.30 9.11 7.72
CA ARG A 17 -13.80 7.73 7.77
C ARG A 17 -12.30 7.64 8.08
N ARG A 18 -11.48 8.63 7.70
CA ARG A 18 -10.06 8.71 8.10
C ARG A 18 -9.96 9.02 9.59
N ALA A 19 -10.62 10.09 10.05
CA ALA A 19 -10.62 10.48 11.47
C ALA A 19 -11.05 9.34 12.40
N TYR A 20 -12.14 8.63 12.08
CA TYR A 20 -12.59 7.48 12.87
C TYR A 20 -11.58 6.32 12.89
N ARG A 21 -10.90 6.06 11.76
CA ARG A 21 -9.83 5.05 11.73
C ARG A 21 -8.64 5.50 12.57
N ASP A 22 -8.22 6.74 12.44
CA ASP A 22 -7.10 7.29 13.19
C ASP A 22 -7.41 7.26 14.70
N GLU A 23 -8.64 7.60 15.12
CA GLU A 23 -9.10 7.50 16.51
C GLU A 23 -9.08 6.05 17.02
N LYS A 24 -9.64 5.10 16.26
CA LYS A 24 -9.68 3.67 16.64
C LYS A 24 -8.30 3.00 16.62
N SER A 25 -7.39 3.49 15.79
CA SER A 25 -6.07 2.87 15.57
C SER A 25 -4.96 3.51 16.40
N GLY A 26 -5.27 4.49 17.26
CA GLY A 26 -4.28 5.21 18.07
C GLY A 26 -3.44 6.23 17.28
N GLY A 27 -3.95 6.71 16.14
CA GLY A 27 -3.33 7.73 15.29
C GLY A 27 -3.18 7.27 13.82
N ALA A 28 -2.74 8.22 12.98
CA ALA A 28 -2.35 7.91 11.60
C ALA A 28 -1.25 6.85 11.61
N PRO A 29 -1.28 5.86 10.68
CA PRO A 29 -0.24 4.84 10.62
C PRO A 29 1.11 5.54 10.46
N ALA A 30 2.03 5.30 11.40
CA ALA A 30 3.39 5.79 11.30
C ALA A 30 3.92 5.47 9.90
N PHE A 31 4.47 6.46 9.21
CA PHE A 31 5.12 6.25 7.93
C PHE A 31 6.28 5.27 8.17
N ARG A 32 6.05 4.00 7.84
CA ARG A 32 7.06 2.96 7.92
C ARG A 32 7.74 2.92 6.55
N PRO A 33 8.97 3.43 6.41
CA PRO A 33 9.71 3.23 5.18
C PRO A 33 9.78 1.71 4.95
N ARG A 34 9.33 1.29 3.76
CA ARG A 34 9.46 -0.11 3.37
C ARG A 34 10.95 -0.39 3.28
N GLN A 35 11.41 -1.46 3.93
CA GLN A 35 12.78 -1.92 3.74
C GLN A 35 12.98 -2.20 2.24
N PRO A 36 13.99 -1.59 1.59
CA PRO A 36 14.29 -1.89 0.21
C PRO A 36 14.67 -3.36 0.13
N VAL A 37 13.88 -4.13 -0.61
CA VAL A 37 14.21 -5.53 -0.90
C VAL A 37 15.25 -5.50 -2.01
N PRO A 38 16.45 -6.07 -1.83
CA PRO A 38 17.42 -6.16 -2.91
C PRO A 38 16.81 -6.95 -4.07
N PRO A 39 17.21 -6.67 -5.32
CA PRO A 39 16.86 -7.53 -6.45
C PRO A 39 17.15 -8.98 -6.09
N GLY A 40 16.16 -9.86 -6.28
CA GLY A 40 16.35 -11.29 -6.03
C GLY A 40 17.51 -11.81 -6.87
N GLU A 41 18.32 -12.67 -6.29
CA GLU A 41 19.40 -13.35 -7.00
C GLU A 41 18.80 -14.09 -8.20
N ASN A 42 19.41 -13.93 -9.38
CA ASN A 42 18.97 -14.63 -10.56
C ASN A 42 19.02 -16.14 -10.28
N ALA A 43 18.07 -16.88 -10.86
CA ALA A 43 18.13 -18.33 -10.81
C ALA A 43 19.53 -18.78 -11.29
N ALA A 44 20.14 -19.69 -10.54
CA ALA A 44 21.43 -20.26 -10.93
C ALA A 44 21.35 -20.82 -12.36
N ASP A 45 22.40 -20.63 -13.14
CA ASP A 45 22.48 -21.15 -14.50
C ASP A 45 22.17 -22.67 -14.48
N GLY A 46 21.14 -23.07 -15.23
CA GLY A 46 20.66 -24.46 -15.28
C GLY A 46 19.49 -24.81 -14.35
N LEU A 47 18.94 -23.88 -13.57
CA LEU A 47 17.76 -24.12 -12.75
C LEU A 47 16.46 -24.06 -13.58
N VAL A 48 15.93 -25.22 -13.96
CA VAL A 48 14.63 -25.35 -14.67
C VAL A 48 13.52 -25.73 -13.69
N ARG A 49 12.48 -24.91 -13.60
CA ARG A 49 11.25 -25.22 -12.84
C ARG A 49 10.20 -25.74 -13.82
N LEU A 50 10.02 -27.05 -13.87
CA LEU A 50 9.20 -27.73 -14.87
C LEU A 50 7.69 -27.56 -14.66
N TYR A 51 7.26 -27.09 -13.49
CA TYR A 51 5.87 -26.75 -13.22
C TYR A 51 5.77 -25.66 -12.14
N GLY A 52 4.68 -24.92 -12.22
CA GLY A 52 4.18 -23.95 -11.25
C GLY A 52 2.66 -24.02 -11.22
#